data_AF-A0A8J2J1J4-F1
#
_entry.id   AF-A0A8J2J1J4-F1
#
_cell.length_a   1.000
_cell.length_b   1.000
_cell.length_c   1.000
_cell.angle_alpha   90.00
_cell.angle_beta   90.00
_cell.angle_gamma   90.00
#
_symmetry.space_group_name_H-M   'P 1'
#
loop_
_entity.id
_entity.type
_entity.pdbx_description
1 polymer ?
#
loop_
_entity_poly.entity_id
_entity_poly.type
_entity_poly.pdbx_seq_one_letter_code
_entity_poly.pdbx_strand_id
1 'polypeptide(L)'
;MYQFIDSLRVFVKGGKGGDGLPAKGGLGGKGGDVVILGSKKSQTLKQVRKHQPTQRYIAKPGTRSKLFCLFGDPGENINVPVPLGVSVISQ
;
A
#
# COMPACT_ATOMS: atom_id res chain seq x y z
N MET A 1 -21.45 -16.42 -18.56
CA MET A 1 -21.67 -15.02 -18.98
C MET A 1 -20.44 -14.19 -18.58
N TYR A 2 -19.68 -13.63 -19.53
CA TYR A 2 -18.46 -12.87 -19.22
C TYR A 2 -18.84 -11.44 -18.82
N GLN A 3 -18.85 -11.15 -17.52
CA GLN A 3 -19.01 -9.78 -17.04
C GLN A 3 -17.65 -9.07 -17.09
N PHE A 4 -17.55 -8.10 -18.00
CA PHE A 4 -16.45 -7.15 -18.05
C PHE A 4 -16.60 -6.13 -16.92
N ILE A 5 -15.49 -5.77 -16.28
CA ILE A 5 -15.45 -4.79 -15.19
C ILE A 5 -14.60 -3.63 -15.67
N ASP A 6 -15.25 -2.49 -15.89
CA ASP A 6 -14.60 -1.27 -16.39
C ASP A 6 -14.21 -0.31 -15.26
N SER A 7 -14.79 -0.48 -14.07
CA SER A 7 -14.51 0.33 -12.90
C SER A 7 -14.40 -0.54 -11.66
N LEU A 8 -13.40 -0.27 -10.83
CA LEU A 8 -13.14 -0.99 -9.59
C LEU A 8 -12.90 0.01 -8.47
N ARG A 9 -13.80 0.02 -7.48
CA ARG A 9 -13.59 0.76 -6.24
C ARG A 9 -12.69 -0.05 -5.32
N VAL A 10 -11.69 0.59 -4.75
CA VAL A 10 -10.77 -0.03 -3.78
C VAL A 10 -10.61 0.87 -2.58
N PHE A 11 -10.36 0.26 -1.42
CA PHE A 11 -9.97 0.98 -0.22
C PHE A 11 -8.44 0.93 -0.10
N VAL A 12 -7.83 2.10 0.02
CA VAL A 12 -6.38 2.25 0.11
C VAL A 12 -6.03 2.93 1.42
N LYS A 13 -5.03 2.42 2.13
CA LYS A 13 -4.50 3.03 3.36
C LYS A 13 -2.98 2.88 3.41
N GLY A 14 -2.29 4.01 3.60
CA GLY A 14 -0.86 4.01 3.90
C GLY A 14 -0.56 3.40 5.27
N GLY A 15 0.68 2.94 5.45
CA GLY A 15 1.18 2.46 6.73
C GLY A 15 1.25 3.60 7.75
N LYS A 16 0.97 3.28 9.02
CA LYS A 16 1.24 4.22 10.11
C LYS A 16 2.76 4.41 10.24
N GLY A 17 3.22 5.63 10.49
CA GLY A 17 4.58 5.85 10.98
C GLY A 17 4.81 5.15 12.32
N GLY A 18 6.01 4.61 12.51
CA GLY A 18 6.43 4.04 13.77
C GLY A 18 6.57 5.09 14.85
N ASP A 19 6.43 4.69 16.11
CA ASP A 19 6.56 5.61 17.23
C ASP A 19 8.05 5.89 17.55
N GLY A 20 8.39 7.17 17.73
CA GLY A 20 9.71 7.62 18.15
C GLY A 20 9.98 7.38 19.64
N LEU A 21 11.23 7.66 20.05
CA LEU A 21 11.68 7.67 21.44
C LEU A 21 12.40 9.00 21.71
N PRO A 22 11.67 10.13 21.82
CA PRO A 22 12.25 11.48 21.83
C PRO A 22 13.28 11.70 22.94
N ALA A 23 13.03 11.13 24.13
CA ALA A 23 13.94 11.22 25.28
C ALA A 23 15.35 10.65 25.03
N LYS A 24 15.52 9.83 23.99
CA LYS A 24 16.79 9.24 23.57
C LYS A 24 17.14 9.57 22.12
N GLY A 25 16.45 10.54 21.51
CA GLY A 25 16.63 10.91 20.11
C GLY A 25 16.16 9.85 19.11
N GLY A 26 15.35 8.88 19.52
CA GLY A 26 14.87 7.82 18.64
C GLY A 26 13.79 8.30 17.67
N LEU A 27 13.91 7.93 16.40
CA LEU A 27 12.97 8.22 15.32
C LEU A 27 12.27 6.94 14.88
N GLY A 28 10.94 6.95 14.81
CA GLY A 28 10.18 5.84 14.27
C GLY A 28 10.30 5.75 12.74
N GLY A 29 10.14 4.55 12.20
CA GLY A 29 10.24 4.32 10.77
C GLY A 29 9.05 4.90 10.00
N LYS A 30 9.28 5.29 8.74
CA LYS A 30 8.20 5.73 7.85
C LYS A 30 7.20 4.58 7.62
N GLY A 31 5.91 4.87 7.59
CA GLY A 31 4.92 3.88 7.12
C GLY A 31 5.09 3.59 5.62
N GLY A 32 4.73 2.38 5.21
CA GLY A 32 4.76 2.00 3.80
C GLY A 32 3.70 2.74 2.98
N ASP A 33 3.97 2.89 1.69
CA ASP A 33 3.08 3.52 0.72
C ASP A 33 2.26 2.47 -0.04
N VAL A 34 1.11 2.85 -0.59
CA VAL A 34 0.38 2.03 -1.55
C VAL A 34 0.55 2.65 -2.93
N VAL A 35 1.15 1.90 -3.84
CA VAL A 35 1.55 2.37 -5.17
C VAL A 35 0.73 1.63 -6.22
N ILE A 36 -0.04 2.37 -6.99
CA ILE A 36 -0.72 1.82 -8.17
C ILE A 36 0.29 1.77 -9.31
N LEU A 37 0.58 0.58 -9.82
CA LEU A 37 1.63 0.36 -10.80
C LEU A 37 1.05 -0.15 -12.12
N GLY A 38 1.16 0.65 -13.18
CA GLY A 38 0.78 0.23 -14.53
C GLY A 38 1.65 -0.93 -15.01
N SER A 39 1.01 -2.05 -15.38
CA SER A 39 1.69 -3.30 -15.74
C SER A 39 1.03 -4.00 -16.92
N LYS A 40 1.85 -4.51 -17.85
CA LYS A 40 1.39 -5.36 -18.96
C LYS A 40 0.97 -6.77 -18.51
N LYS A 41 1.30 -7.17 -17.27
CA LYS A 41 0.96 -8.49 -16.72
C LYS A 41 -0.51 -8.57 -16.25
N SER A 42 -1.08 -7.43 -15.82
CA SER A 42 -2.47 -7.33 -15.41
C SER A 42 -3.28 -6.86 -16.62
N GLN A 43 -4.14 -7.72 -17.17
CA GLN A 43 -4.86 -7.42 -18.41
C GLN A 43 -6.23 -6.79 -18.16
N THR A 44 -6.85 -7.04 -17.00
CA THR A 44 -8.20 -6.50 -16.68
C THR A 44 -8.35 -6.15 -15.20
N LEU A 45 -9.23 -5.20 -14.88
CA LEU A 45 -9.59 -4.86 -13.50
C LEU A 45 -10.23 -6.03 -12.73
N LYS A 46 -10.82 -6.98 -13.47
CA LYS A 46 -11.34 -8.23 -12.89
C LYS A 46 -10.23 -9.09 -12.29
N GLN A 47 -9.06 -9.16 -12.93
CA GLN A 47 -7.90 -9.88 -12.39
C GLN A 47 -7.38 -9.17 -11.12
N VAL A 48 -7.32 -7.84 -11.13
CA VAL A 48 -6.96 -7.05 -9.94
C VAL A 48 -7.88 -7.36 -8.76
N ARG A 49 -9.21 -7.38 -8.99
CA ARG A 49 -10.19 -7.78 -7.97
C ARG A 49 -10.05 -9.23 -7.51
N LYS A 50 -9.67 -10.14 -8.41
CA LYS A 50 -9.46 -11.56 -8.07
C LYS A 50 -8.21 -11.76 -7.21
N HIS A 51 -7.15 -10.99 -7.47
CA HIS A 51 -5.93 -11.03 -6.66
C HIS A 51 -6.15 -10.52 -5.24
N GLN A 52 -6.99 -9.50 -5.07
CA GLN A 52 -7.37 -8.97 -3.76
C GLN A 52 -8.90 -8.88 -3.63
N PRO A 53 -9.58 -9.98 -3.25
CA PRO A 53 -11.04 -10.04 -3.16
C PRO A 53 -11.64 -9.04 -2.16
N THR A 54 -10.91 -8.74 -1.09
CA THR A 54 -11.29 -7.75 -0.08
C THR A 54 -11.30 -6.33 -0.63
N GLN A 55 -10.61 -6.05 -1.75
CA GLN A 55 -10.42 -4.73 -2.34
C GLN A 55 -9.77 -3.72 -1.37
N ARG A 56 -9.09 -4.22 -0.32
CA ARG A 56 -8.40 -3.42 0.68
C ARG A 56 -6.90 -3.59 0.52
N TYR A 57 -6.20 -2.47 0.32
CA TYR A 57 -4.76 -2.39 0.24
C TYR A 57 -4.27 -1.51 1.39
N ILE A 58 -3.66 -2.14 2.40
CA ILE A 58 -3.21 -1.46 3.62
C ILE A 58 -1.71 -1.71 3.75
N ALA A 59 -0.89 -0.69 3.50
CA ALA A 59 0.56 -0.82 3.57
C ALA A 59 1.04 -1.06 5.01
N LYS A 60 2.22 -1.67 5.16
CA LYS A 60 2.74 -2.05 6.47
C LYS A 60 3.15 -0.79 7.27
N PRO A 61 2.92 -0.77 8.58
CA PRO A 61 3.41 0.32 9.42
C PRO A 61 4.94 0.29 9.50
N GLY A 62 5.54 1.46 9.74
CA GLY A 62 6.95 1.56 10.12
C GLY A 62 7.18 1.05 11.54
N THR A 63 8.38 0.61 11.86
CA THR A 63 8.68 0.05 13.18
C THR A 63 8.95 1.16 14.20
N ARG A 64 8.62 0.89 15.47
CA ARG A 64 8.93 1.81 16.56
C ARG A 64 10.43 1.80 16.86
N SER A 65 10.96 2.95 17.23
CA SER A 65 12.31 3.04 17.80
C SER A 65 12.37 2.39 19.19
N LYS A 66 13.56 1.91 19.56
CA LYS A 66 13.88 1.23 20.81
C LYS A 66 15.17 1.78 21.40
N LEU A 67 15.43 1.53 22.68
CA LEU A 67 16.65 1.97 23.38
C LEU A 67 17.95 1.59 22.65
N PHE A 68 18.02 0.38 22.09
CA PHE A 68 19.19 -0.13 21.36
C PHE A 68 19.04 -0.06 19.84
N CYS A 69 17.93 0.49 19.33
CA CYS A 69 17.67 0.67 17.91
C CYS A 69 16.89 1.97 17.74
N LEU A 70 17.62 3.08 17.75
CA LEU A 70 17.03 4.43 17.78
C LEU A 70 16.31 4.78 16.48
N PHE A 71 16.59 4.10 15.37
CA PHE A 71 15.94 4.32 14.08
C PHE A 71 15.01 3.14 13.76
N GLY A 72 13.73 3.41 13.63
CA GLY A 72 12.77 2.42 13.15
C GLY A 72 12.90 2.19 11.66
N ASP A 73 12.76 0.93 11.26
CA ASP A 73 12.74 0.51 9.87
C ASP A 73 11.47 0.99 9.15
N PRO A 74 11.58 1.38 7.86
CA PRO A 74 10.43 1.73 7.06
C PRO A 74 9.50 0.53 6.85
N GLY A 75 8.19 0.80 6.85
CA GLY A 75 7.17 -0.15 6.50
C GLY A 75 7.23 -0.50 5.01
N GLU A 76 6.92 -1.75 4.68
CA GLU A 76 6.93 -2.23 3.31
C GLU A 76 5.78 -1.62 2.47
N ASN A 77 6.13 -1.16 1.27
CA ASN A 77 5.18 -0.65 0.30
C ASN A 77 4.35 -1.77 -0.32
N ILE A 78 3.11 -1.46 -0.71
CA ILE A 78 2.26 -2.38 -1.49
C ILE A 78 2.19 -1.87 -2.91
N ASN A 79 2.63 -2.70 -3.86
CA ASN A 79 2.48 -2.44 -5.28
C ASN A 79 1.21 -3.14 -5.79
N VAL A 80 0.28 -2.37 -6.34
CA VAL A 80 -0.97 -2.87 -6.92
C VAL A 80 -0.84 -2.83 -8.45
N PRO A 81 -0.54 -3.97 -9.11
CA PRO A 81 -0.40 -4.00 -10.56
C PRO A 81 -1.76 -3.86 -11.24
N VAL A 82 -1.92 -2.80 -12.03
CA VAL A 82 -3.14 -2.52 -12.81
C VAL A 82 -2.83 -2.51 -14.30
N PRO A 83 -3.82 -2.76 -15.17
CA PRO A 83 -3.65 -2.60 -16.61
C PRO A 83 -3.20 -1.17 -16.98
N LEU A 84 -2.47 -1.05 -18.08
CA LEU A 84 -2.14 0.26 -18.65
C LEU A 84 -3.42 0.97 -19.14
N GLY A 85 -3.45 2.30 -19.07
CA GLY A 85 -4.60 3.11 -19.48
C GLY A 85 -5.68 3.29 -18.41
N VAL A 86 -5.46 2.80 -17.18
CA VAL A 86 -6.37 3.02 -16.06
C VAL A 86 -6.20 4.43 -15.49
N SER A 87 -7.32 5.11 -15.25
CA SER A 87 -7.37 6.38 -14.51
C SER A 87 -7.66 6.11 -13.04
N VAL A 88 -6.91 6.75 -12.14
CA VAL A 88 -7.12 6.66 -10.70
C VAL A 88 -7.81 7.94 -10.23
N ILE A 89 -8.97 7.78 -9.60
CA ILE A 89 -9.80 8.89 -9.13
C ILE A 89 -9.98 8.73 -7.62
N SER A 90 -9.60 9.76 -6.85
CA SER A 90 -9.95 9.86 -5.44
C SER A 90 -11.39 10.37 -5.31
N GLN A 91 -12.21 9.67 -4.54
CA GLN A 91 -13.51 10.19 -4.10
C GLN A 91 -13.36 11.12 -2.91
#